data_AF-A0A7C9A3Z3-F1
#
_entry.id   AF-A0A7C9A3Z3-F1
#
_cell.length_a   1.000
_cell.length_b   1.000
_cell.length_c   1.000
_cell.angle_alpha   90.00
_cell.angle_beta   90.00
_cell.angle_gamma   90.00
#
_symmetry.space_group_name_H-M   'P 1'
#
loop_
_entity.id
_entity.type
_entity.pdbx_description
1 polymer ?
#
loop_
_entity_poly.entity_id
_entity_poly.type
_entity_poly.pdbx_seq_one_letter_code
_entity_poly.pdbx_strand_id
1 'polypeptide(L)'
;MQLLDMYLNPQNGKQPMFKAAVRLLHNHGESLDPLQVLERLSPDMPLQLASETILRMLRARLHHRHQGQIVHSLSRAMNVDARLARVEERARYVQINDESLCDSCHARLGTKLFAMYPDDSIVCFKCSRRQGNSTSVT
;
A
#
# COMPACT_ATOMS: atom_id res chain seq x y z
N MET A 1 -28.34 -8.04 7.52
CA MET A 1 -29.37 -6.97 7.53
C MET A 1 -30.78 -7.47 7.84
N GLN A 2 -31.23 -8.61 7.29
CA GLN A 2 -32.60 -9.14 7.55
C GLN A 2 -32.95 -9.33 9.04
N LEU A 3 -32.00 -9.78 9.87
CA LEU A 3 -32.24 -9.98 11.30
C LEU A 3 -32.41 -8.66 12.09
N LEU A 4 -31.70 -7.60 11.69
CA LEU A 4 -31.87 -6.28 12.30
C LEU A 4 -33.29 -5.76 12.02
N ASP A 5 -33.73 -5.88 10.78
CA ASP A 5 -35.05 -5.45 10.34
C ASP A 5 -36.16 -6.26 11.03
N MET A 6 -35.98 -7.57 11.20
CA MET A 6 -36.92 -8.42 11.95
C MET A 6 -37.08 -8.00 13.43
N TYR A 7 -36.01 -7.49 14.07
CA TYR A 7 -36.09 -6.99 15.44
C TYR A 7 -36.72 -5.60 15.54
N LEU A 8 -36.52 -4.74 14.54
CA LEU A 8 -37.05 -3.38 14.53
C LEU A 8 -38.52 -3.35 14.07
N ASN A 9 -38.87 -4.18 13.09
CA ASN A 9 -40.19 -4.24 12.45
C ASN A 9 -40.74 -5.69 12.43
N PRO A 10 -41.07 -6.28 13.60
CA PRO A 10 -41.58 -7.64 13.65
C PRO A 10 -42.98 -7.73 13.01
N GLN A 11 -43.12 -8.61 12.03
CA GLN A 11 -44.41 -8.98 11.43
C GLN A 11 -45.25 -9.73 12.50
N ASN A 12 -46.58 -9.55 12.49
CA ASN A 12 -47.58 -10.17 13.41
C ASN A 12 -47.95 -9.39 14.68
N GLY A 13 -47.88 -8.05 14.68
CA GLY A 13 -48.40 -7.22 15.78
C GLY A 13 -47.59 -7.29 17.08
N LYS A 14 -46.38 -7.85 17.03
CA LYS A 14 -45.45 -7.87 18.16
C LYS A 14 -44.79 -6.50 18.32
N GLN A 15 -44.40 -6.19 19.55
CA GLN A 15 -43.65 -4.98 19.86
C GLN A 15 -42.19 -5.07 19.35
N PRO A 16 -41.58 -3.96 18.92
CA PRO A 16 -40.18 -3.92 18.51
C PRO A 16 -39.22 -4.41 19.62
N MET A 17 -38.21 -5.19 19.22
CA MET A 17 -37.21 -5.77 20.12
C MET A 17 -35.93 -4.92 20.17
N PHE A 18 -36.05 -3.65 20.59
CA PHE A 18 -34.95 -2.68 20.55
C PHE A 18 -33.68 -3.15 21.27
N LYS A 19 -33.79 -3.79 22.45
CA LYS A 19 -32.62 -4.33 23.17
C LYS A 19 -31.89 -5.42 22.37
N ALA A 20 -32.62 -6.27 21.66
CA ALA A 20 -32.03 -7.32 20.82
C ALA A 20 -31.36 -6.72 19.59
N ALA A 21 -32.00 -5.73 18.95
CA ALA A 21 -31.42 -4.97 17.85
C ALA A 21 -30.11 -4.26 18.25
N VAL A 22 -30.07 -3.59 19.42
CA VAL A 22 -28.85 -2.96 19.92
C VAL A 22 -27.76 -3.99 20.20
N ARG A 23 -28.08 -5.13 20.81
CA ARG A 23 -27.10 -6.21 21.02
C ARG A 23 -26.56 -6.76 19.70
N LEU A 24 -27.41 -6.89 18.68
CA LEU A 24 -26.99 -7.31 17.35
C LEU A 24 -26.00 -6.29 16.75
N LEU A 25 -26.34 -5.00 16.79
CA LEU A 25 -25.47 -3.92 16.33
C LEU A 25 -24.16 -3.88 17.13
N HIS A 26 -24.20 -4.17 18.43
CA HIS A 26 -23.01 -4.18 19.27
C HIS A 26 -22.01 -5.27 18.85
N ASN A 27 -22.52 -6.46 18.56
CA ASN A 27 -21.70 -7.63 18.25
C ASN A 27 -21.25 -7.68 16.79
N HIS A 28 -22.04 -7.14 15.87
CA HIS A 28 -21.81 -7.29 14.43
C HIS A 28 -21.75 -5.97 13.65
N GLY A 29 -21.95 -4.83 14.31
CA GLY A 29 -22.06 -3.52 13.66
C GLY A 29 -20.84 -3.09 12.87
N GLU A 30 -19.64 -3.56 13.22
CA GLU A 30 -18.40 -3.25 12.48
C GLU A 30 -18.41 -3.78 11.04
N SER A 31 -19.10 -4.89 10.80
CA SER A 31 -19.25 -5.52 9.48
C SER A 31 -20.42 -4.97 8.65
N LEU A 32 -21.26 -4.13 9.26
CA LEU A 32 -22.44 -3.57 8.61
C LEU A 32 -22.10 -2.23 7.97
N ASP A 33 -22.82 -1.90 6.90
CA ASP A 33 -22.78 -0.56 6.33
C ASP A 33 -23.54 0.41 7.26
N PRO A 34 -22.87 1.43 7.82
CA PRO A 34 -23.50 2.39 8.73
C PRO A 34 -24.71 3.09 8.13
N LEU A 35 -24.66 3.41 6.83
CA LEU A 35 -25.76 4.12 6.17
C LEU A 35 -27.01 3.26 6.16
N GLN A 36 -26.86 2.00 5.75
CA GLN A 36 -27.92 1.01 5.77
C GLN A 36 -28.48 0.73 7.17
N VAL A 37 -27.64 0.79 8.21
CA VAL A 37 -28.08 0.68 9.60
C VAL A 37 -28.93 1.88 9.98
N LEU A 38 -28.46 3.10 9.70
CA LEU A 38 -29.16 4.35 10.04
C LEU A 38 -30.51 4.47 9.33
N GLU A 39 -30.60 4.11 8.05
CA GLU A 39 -31.85 4.10 7.27
C GLU A 39 -32.93 3.17 7.83
N ARG A 40 -32.52 2.13 8.57
CA ARG A 40 -33.43 1.12 9.12
C ARG A 40 -33.84 1.38 10.56
N LEU A 41 -33.18 2.32 11.25
CA LEU A 41 -33.61 2.72 12.58
C LEU A 41 -34.97 3.40 12.46
N SER A 42 -35.99 2.84 13.11
CA SER A 42 -37.32 3.44 13.10
C SER A 42 -37.32 4.77 13.86
N PRO A 43 -38.20 5.73 13.51
CA PRO A 43 -38.33 6.99 14.25
C PRO A 43 -38.67 6.78 15.73
N ASP A 44 -39.35 5.68 16.04
CA ASP A 44 -39.78 5.30 17.39
C ASP A 44 -38.65 4.68 18.22
N MET A 45 -37.50 4.36 17.62
CA MET A 45 -36.38 3.76 18.33
C MET A 45 -35.69 4.80 19.21
N PRO A 46 -35.55 4.56 20.54
CA PRO A 46 -34.80 5.46 21.41
C PRO A 46 -33.32 5.47 21.01
N LEU A 47 -32.89 6.57 20.41
CA LEU A 47 -31.52 6.71 19.89
C LEU A 47 -30.48 6.55 21.01
N GLN A 48 -30.80 6.95 22.25
CA GLN A 48 -29.92 6.75 23.41
C GLN A 48 -29.52 5.28 23.57
N LEU A 49 -30.43 4.33 23.31
CA LEU A 49 -30.17 2.89 23.47
C LEU A 49 -29.10 2.37 22.49
N ALA A 50 -29.03 2.95 21.29
CA ALA A 50 -28.11 2.56 20.24
C ALA A 50 -26.87 3.48 20.14
N SER A 51 -26.86 4.61 20.85
CA SER A 51 -25.90 5.70 20.70
C SER A 51 -24.44 5.26 20.77
N GLU A 52 -24.04 4.55 21.83
CA GLU A 52 -22.67 4.05 21.99
C GLU A 52 -22.25 3.12 20.86
N THR A 53 -23.19 2.29 20.40
CA THR A 53 -22.95 1.29 19.36
C THR A 53 -22.80 1.94 18.00
N ILE A 54 -23.70 2.86 17.64
CA ILE A 54 -23.63 3.64 16.40
C ILE A 54 -22.34 4.45 16.37
N LEU A 55 -21.99 5.08 17.49
CA LEU A 55 -20.81 5.93 17.60
C LEU A 55 -19.52 5.12 17.48
N ARG A 56 -19.47 3.91 18.05
CA ARG A 56 -18.37 2.96 17.83
C ARG A 56 -18.27 2.54 16.36
N MET A 57 -19.38 2.17 15.73
CA MET A 57 -19.42 1.77 14.32
C MET A 57 -18.93 2.88 13.39
N LEU A 58 -19.41 4.12 13.57
CA LEU A 58 -18.98 5.27 12.77
C LEU A 58 -17.49 5.57 12.97
N ARG A 59 -16.98 5.51 14.21
CA ARG A 59 -15.55 5.67 14.50
C ARG A 59 -14.70 4.60 13.83
N ALA A 60 -15.10 3.33 13.89
CA ALA A 60 -14.39 2.23 13.24
C ALA A 60 -14.30 2.45 11.72
N ARG A 61 -15.38 2.91 11.09
CA ARG A 61 -15.43 3.19 9.64
C ARG A 61 -14.56 4.37 9.25
N LEU A 62 -14.57 5.45 10.03
CA LEU A 62 -13.67 6.58 9.82
C LEU A 62 -12.20 6.15 9.98
N HIS A 63 -11.91 5.35 11.01
CA HIS A 63 -10.58 4.81 11.24
C HIS A 63 -10.11 3.95 10.07
N HIS A 64 -10.92 3.01 9.61
CA HIS A 64 -10.60 2.16 8.45
C HIS A 64 -10.37 2.99 7.18
N ARG A 65 -11.19 4.03 6.95
CA ARG A 65 -10.98 4.98 5.84
C ARG A 65 -9.63 5.68 5.95
N HIS A 66 -9.29 6.24 7.11
CA HIS A 66 -8.01 6.92 7.31
C HIS A 66 -6.82 5.96 7.14
N GLN A 67 -6.89 4.76 7.71
CA GLN A 67 -5.88 3.72 7.52
C GLN A 67 -5.69 3.39 6.03
N GLY A 68 -6.79 3.19 5.30
CA GLY A 68 -6.74 2.97 3.85
C GLY A 68 -6.11 4.13 3.09
N GLN A 69 -6.42 5.38 3.46
CA GLN A 69 -5.82 6.57 2.85
C GLN A 69 -4.31 6.69 3.14
N ILE A 70 -3.87 6.34 4.35
CA ILE A 70 -2.46 6.31 4.73
C ILE A 70 -1.72 5.26 3.89
N VAL A 71 -2.22 4.02 3.88
CA VAL A 71 -1.61 2.91 3.11
C VAL A 71 -1.56 3.24 1.62
N HIS A 72 -2.65 3.76 1.06
CA HIS A 72 -2.69 4.19 -0.34
C HIS A 72 -1.64 5.28 -0.64
N SER A 73 -1.55 6.30 0.21
CA SER A 73 -0.62 7.42 0.00
C SER A 73 0.84 6.96 0.11
N LEU A 74 1.15 6.11 1.08
CA LEU A 74 2.48 5.53 1.25
C LEU A 74 2.85 4.64 0.07
N SER A 75 1.94 3.76 -0.37
CA SER A 75 2.14 2.90 -1.55
C SER A 75 2.37 3.73 -2.81
N ARG A 76 1.64 4.84 -2.96
CA ARG A 76 1.84 5.78 -4.08
C ARG A 76 3.22 6.41 -4.04
N ALA A 77 3.67 6.88 -2.88
CA ALA A 77 5.00 7.46 -2.71
C ALA A 77 6.11 6.47 -3.07
N MET A 78 6.07 5.26 -2.51
CA MET A 78 7.04 4.20 -2.81
C MET A 78 7.09 3.84 -4.31
N ASN A 79 5.92 3.78 -4.96
CA ASN A 79 5.86 3.51 -6.40
C ASN A 79 6.44 4.66 -7.24
N VAL A 80 6.29 5.92 -6.80
CA VAL A 80 6.92 7.07 -7.45
C VAL A 80 8.44 6.99 -7.30
N ASP A 81 8.95 6.72 -6.08
CA ASP A 81 10.39 6.61 -5.81
C ASP A 81 11.02 5.48 -6.62
N ALA A 82 10.38 4.31 -6.68
CA ALA A 82 10.86 3.18 -7.49
C ALA A 82 10.88 3.50 -9.00
N ARG A 83 9.91 4.28 -9.49
CA ARG A 83 9.88 4.74 -10.89
C ARG A 83 10.97 5.76 -11.16
N LEU A 84 11.20 6.69 -10.24
CA LEU A 84 12.27 7.68 -10.33
C LEU A 84 13.62 6.98 -10.40
N ALA A 85 13.91 6.10 -9.44
CA ALA A 85 15.14 5.32 -9.42
C ALA A 85 15.34 4.58 -10.76
N ARG A 86 14.30 3.91 -11.28
CA ARG A 86 14.37 3.24 -12.59
C ARG A 86 14.69 4.19 -13.75
N VAL A 87 14.15 5.41 -13.73
CA VAL A 87 14.44 6.42 -14.76
C VAL A 87 15.86 6.91 -14.63
N GLU A 88 16.32 7.20 -13.41
CA GLU A 88 17.72 7.57 -13.13
C GLU A 88 18.68 6.49 -13.64
N GLU A 89 18.44 5.21 -13.32
CA GLU A 89 19.29 4.11 -13.79
C GLU A 89 19.30 3.94 -15.31
N ARG A 90 18.20 4.29 -15.99
CA ARG A 90 18.10 4.26 -17.46
C ARG A 90 18.71 5.48 -18.13
N ALA A 91 18.71 6.61 -17.42
CA ALA A 91 19.33 7.84 -17.86
C ALA A 91 20.83 7.85 -17.60
N ARG A 92 21.35 6.95 -16.74
CA ARG A 92 22.79 6.76 -16.59
C ARG A 92 23.45 6.42 -17.92
N TYR A 93 24.48 7.18 -18.24
CA TYR A 93 25.38 6.93 -19.35
C TYR A 93 26.77 7.43 -18.96
N VAL A 94 27.78 6.89 -19.63
CA VAL A 94 29.14 7.45 -19.57
C VAL A 94 29.61 7.68 -21.00
N GLN A 95 30.28 8.82 -21.20
CA GLN A 95 30.84 9.20 -22.48
C GLN A 95 32.30 8.73 -22.55
N ILE A 96 32.63 7.94 -23.57
CA ILE A 96 34.00 7.53 -23.88
C ILE A 96 34.57 8.47 -24.93
N ASN A 97 35.79 8.95 -24.69
CA ASN A 97 36.60 9.73 -25.62
C ASN A 97 38.01 9.12 -25.76
N ASP A 98 38.86 9.74 -26.56
CA ASP A 98 40.23 9.26 -26.82
C ASP A 98 41.16 9.32 -25.59
N GLU A 99 40.76 10.07 -24.57
CA GLU A 99 41.48 10.22 -23.31
C GLU A 99 40.94 9.31 -22.20
N SER A 100 39.81 8.63 -22.41
CA SER A 100 39.23 7.74 -21.41
C SER A 100 40.18 6.59 -21.07
N LEU A 101 40.43 6.40 -19.78
CA LEU A 101 41.32 5.40 -19.23
C LEU A 101 40.52 4.32 -18.51
N CYS A 102 41.08 3.11 -18.43
CA CYS A 102 40.58 2.05 -17.58
C CYS A 102 40.80 2.39 -16.11
N ASP A 103 39.75 2.36 -15.29
CA ASP A 103 39.84 2.69 -13.84
C ASP A 103 40.73 1.74 -13.04
N SER A 104 41.00 0.54 -13.56
CA SER A 104 41.85 -0.46 -12.88
C SER A 104 43.31 -0.47 -13.32
N CYS A 105 43.60 -0.19 -14.59
CA CYS A 105 44.98 -0.31 -15.12
C CYS A 105 45.48 0.95 -15.82
N HIS A 106 44.67 2.00 -15.85
CA HIS A 106 44.94 3.29 -16.47
C HIS A 106 45.34 3.23 -17.95
N ALA A 107 45.11 2.10 -18.62
CA ALA A 107 45.32 1.98 -20.05
C ALA A 107 44.22 2.72 -20.81
N ARG A 108 44.59 3.43 -21.89
CA ARG A 108 43.63 4.07 -22.81
C ARG A 108 42.64 3.07 -23.39
N LEU A 109 41.35 3.40 -23.27
CA LEU A 109 40.22 2.63 -23.78
C LEU A 109 40.05 2.86 -25.29
N GLY A 110 39.81 4.10 -25.72
CA GLY A 110 39.62 4.45 -27.13
C GLY A 110 38.59 3.53 -27.81
N THR A 111 39.00 2.85 -28.88
CA THR A 111 38.15 1.91 -29.65
C THR A 111 38.18 0.46 -29.13
N LYS A 112 38.84 0.18 -27.99
CA LYS A 112 38.95 -1.18 -27.42
C LYS A 112 37.66 -1.58 -26.71
N LEU A 113 37.43 -2.89 -26.59
CA LEU A 113 36.34 -3.43 -25.76
C LEU A 113 36.49 -3.01 -24.29
N PHE A 114 35.40 -2.53 -23.72
CA PHE A 114 35.29 -2.09 -22.33
C PHE A 114 34.01 -2.62 -21.68
N ALA A 115 33.94 -2.52 -20.35
CA ALA A 115 32.74 -2.79 -19.56
C ALA A 115 32.51 -1.63 -18.59
N MET A 116 31.25 -1.30 -18.37
CA MET A 116 30.80 -0.36 -17.35
C MET A 116 30.18 -1.15 -16.19
N TYR A 117 30.51 -0.78 -14.96
CA TYR A 117 29.93 -1.36 -13.75
C TYR A 117 28.82 -0.48 -13.16
N PRO A 118 28.00 -1.00 -12.22
CA PRO A 118 26.92 -0.23 -11.59
C PRO A 118 27.36 1.01 -10.79
N ASP A 119 28.64 1.14 -10.46
CA ASP A 119 29.26 2.28 -9.79
C ASP A 119 29.83 3.31 -10.77
N ASP A 120 29.43 3.24 -12.04
CA ASP A 120 29.90 4.03 -13.17
C ASP A 120 31.38 3.85 -13.54
N SER A 121 32.08 2.90 -12.89
CA SER A 121 33.47 2.59 -13.23
C SER A 121 33.57 1.89 -14.59
N ILE A 122 34.57 2.28 -15.37
CA ILE A 122 34.83 1.75 -16.71
C ILE A 122 36.17 1.06 -16.74
N VAL A 123 36.13 -0.22 -17.09
CA VAL A 123 37.30 -1.05 -17.16
C VAL A 123 37.48 -1.61 -18.56
N CYS A 124 38.74 -1.82 -18.97
CA CYS A 124 39.02 -2.57 -20.18
C CYS A 124 38.55 -4.03 -20.02
N PHE A 125 38.23 -4.68 -21.14
CA PHE A 125 37.74 -6.06 -21.14
C PHE A 125 38.66 -7.06 -20.40
N LYS A 126 39.99 -6.83 -20.43
CA LYS A 126 40.96 -7.66 -19.70
C LYS A 126 40.82 -7.53 -18.18
N CYS A 127 40.58 -6.33 -17.66
CA CYS A 127 40.35 -6.11 -16.23
C CYS A 127 39.00 -6.66 -15.79
N SER A 128 37.96 -6.48 -16.61
CA SER A 128 36.64 -7.07 -16.36
C SER A 128 36.71 -8.60 -16.21
N ARG A 129 37.39 -9.30 -17.15
CA ARG A 129 37.57 -10.76 -17.04
C ARG A 129 38.38 -11.20 -15.83
N ARG A 130 39.38 -10.43 -15.42
CA ARG A 130 40.19 -10.75 -14.23
C ARG A 130 39.35 -10.69 -12.96
N GLN A 131 38.49 -9.68 -12.84
CA GLN A 131 37.58 -9.53 -11.69
C GLN A 131 36.48 -10.60 -11.67
N GLY A 132 35.93 -10.96 -12.83
CA GLY A 132 34.95 -12.05 -12.94
C GLY A 132 35.50 -13.44 -12.58
N ASN A 133 36.82 -13.66 -12.74
CA ASN A 133 37.48 -14.89 -12.32
C ASN A 133 37.88 -14.89 -10.83
N SER A 134 37.88 -13.74 -10.15
CA SER A 134 38.14 -13.66 -8.71
C SER A 134 36.89 -13.86 -7.85
N THR A 135 35.68 -13.67 -8.40
CA THR A 135 34.41 -13.91 -7.71
C THR A 135 33.89 -15.36 -7.85
N SER A 136 34.62 -16.23 -8.56
CA SER A 136 34.31 -17.65 -8.71
C SER A 136 35.09 -18.56 -7.75
N VAL A 137 35.43 -18.07 -6.56
CA VAL A 137 35.96 -18.89 -5.46
C VAL A 137 35.26 -18.45 -4.16
N THR A 138 34.61 -19.46 -3.54
CA THR A 138 33.87 -19.51 -2.25
C THR A 138 32.53 -18.81 -2.15
#